data_AF-Q21FI2-F1
#
_entry.id   AF-Q21FI2-F1
#
_cell.length_a   1.000
_cell.length_b   1.000
_cell.length_c   1.000
_cell.angle_alpha   90.00
_cell.angle_beta   90.00
_cell.angle_gamma   90.00
#
_symmetry.space_group_name_H-M   'P 1'
#
loop_
_entity.id
_entity.type
_entity.pdbx_description
1 polymer ?
#
loop_
_entity_poly.entity_id
_entity_poly.type
_entity_poly.pdbx_seq_one_letter_code
_entity_poly.pdbx_strand_id
1 'polypeptide(L)'
;MILLALGAFLIVLGALSLSFPVFCEKLKRYDEANWRLLGSPNGYSFADMGLSSGTFSWILAQGYKQSPSEEVIAEGNKAFKKALFAKYALGSGCAFLCVGFGLALASAA
;
A
#
# COMPACT_ATOMS: atom_id res chain seq x y z
N MET A 1 -22.55 11.25 10.27
CA MET A 1 -22.64 10.38 9.07
C MET A 1 -21.63 10.75 7.97
N ILE A 2 -21.50 12.03 7.57
CA ILE A 2 -20.52 12.47 6.54
C ILE A 2 -19.06 12.05 6.85
N LEU A 3 -18.60 12.20 8.09
CA LEU A 3 -17.25 11.79 8.52
C LEU A 3 -16.99 10.29 8.33
N LEU A 4 -17.99 9.45 8.61
CA LEU A 4 -17.90 8.01 8.42
C LEU A 4 -17.81 7.64 6.94
N ALA A 5 -18.65 8.29 6.09
CA ALA A 5 -18.62 8.08 4.65
C ALA A 5 -17.27 8.50 4.04
N LEU A 6 -16.72 9.65 4.45
CA LEU A 6 -15.42 10.14 4.01
C LEU A 6 -14.28 9.20 4.45
N GLY A 7 -14.32 8.74 5.71
CA GLY A 7 -13.35 7.79 6.25
C GLY A 7 -13.35 6.46 5.49
N ALA A 8 -14.54 5.90 5.24
CA ALA A 8 -14.68 4.67 4.46
C ALA A 8 -14.17 4.83 3.02
N PHE A 9 -14.49 5.96 2.37
CA PHE A 9 -14.02 6.27 1.02
C PHE A 9 -12.48 6.34 0.94
N LEU A 10 -11.83 6.98 1.92
CA LEU A 10 -10.38 7.06 2.00
C LEU A 10 -9.72 5.69 2.22
N ILE A 11 -10.35 4.81 3.02
CA ILE A 11 -9.85 3.44 3.21
C ILE A 11 -9.91 2.67 1.89
N VAL A 12 -11.02 2.75 1.15
CA VAL A 12 -11.16 2.08 -0.15
C VAL A 12 -10.12 2.59 -1.15
N LEU A 13 -9.94 3.92 -1.26
CA LEU A 13 -8.91 4.51 -2.12
C LEU A 13 -7.49 4.07 -1.73
N GLY A 14 -7.21 4.02 -0.43
CA GLY A 14 -5.93 3.54 0.09
C GLY A 14 -5.68 2.08 -0.27
N ALA A 15 -6.68 1.22 -0.08
CA ALA A 15 -6.59 -0.22 -0.39
C ALA A 15 -6.41 -0.49 -1.88
N LEU A 16 -7.12 0.22 -2.76
CA LEU A 16 -6.95 0.11 -4.21
C LEU A 16 -5.56 0.57 -4.67
N SER A 17 -4.96 1.52 -3.93
CA SER A 17 -3.62 2.02 -4.22
C SER A 17 -2.50 1.02 -3.85
N LEU A 18 -2.80 -0.09 -3.16
CA LEU A 18 -1.83 -1.13 -2.75
C LEU A 18 -1.43 -2.12 -3.87
N SER A 19 -1.53 -1.72 -5.14
CA SER A 19 -1.11 -2.56 -6.28
C SER A 19 0.16 -2.02 -6.92
N PHE A 20 1.16 -2.89 -7.10
CA PHE A 20 2.49 -2.59 -7.60
C PHE A 20 2.93 -3.54 -8.74
N PRO A 21 2.12 -3.74 -9.81
CA PRO A 21 2.40 -4.75 -10.83
C PRO A 21 3.69 -4.45 -11.60
N VAL A 22 3.88 -3.20 -12.06
CA VAL A 22 5.08 -2.77 -12.80
C VAL A 22 6.34 -2.94 -11.96
N PHE A 23 6.27 -2.63 -10.66
CA PHE A 23 7.40 -2.81 -9.75
C PHE A 23 7.77 -4.29 -9.58
N CYS A 24 6.77 -5.17 -9.40
CA CYS A 24 7.01 -6.60 -9.26
C CYS A 24 7.56 -7.22 -10.55
N GLU A 25 7.10 -6.77 -11.73
CA GLU A 25 7.64 -7.21 -13.00
C GLU A 25 9.12 -6.81 -13.16
N LYS A 26 9.47 -5.57 -12.82
CA LYS A 26 10.87 -5.09 -12.83
C LYS A 26 11.72 -5.86 -11.82
N LEU A 27 11.21 -6.10 -10.62
CA LEU A 27 11.91 -6.88 -9.60
C LEU A 27 12.16 -8.31 -10.09
N LYS A 28 11.15 -8.98 -10.66
CA LYS A 28 11.29 -10.32 -11.25
C LYS A 28 12.36 -10.37 -12.35
N ARG A 29 12.47 -9.32 -13.16
CA ARG A 29 13.37 -9.27 -14.31
C ARG A 29 14.83 -8.94 -13.95
N TYR A 30 15.04 -8.08 -12.97
CA TYR A 30 16.37 -7.51 -12.68
C TYR A 30 16.89 -7.81 -11.28
N ASP A 31 16.05 -8.32 -10.38
CA ASP A 31 16.40 -8.66 -9.00
C ASP A 31 15.51 -9.82 -8.49
N GLU A 32 15.68 -10.97 -9.17
CA GLU A 32 14.86 -12.15 -8.92
C GLU A 32 15.01 -12.67 -7.48
N ALA A 33 16.19 -12.48 -6.86
CA ALA A 33 16.46 -12.87 -5.49
C ALA A 33 15.51 -12.15 -4.51
N ASN A 34 15.42 -10.83 -4.60
CA ASN A 34 14.50 -10.06 -3.78
C ASN A 34 13.04 -10.35 -4.13
N TRP A 35 12.71 -10.59 -5.41
CA TRP A 35 11.36 -10.98 -5.82
C TRP A 35 10.91 -12.30 -5.19
N ARG A 36 11.80 -13.30 -5.15
CA ARG A 36 11.53 -14.59 -4.49
C ARG A 36 11.44 -14.46 -2.96
N LEU A 37 12.27 -13.61 -2.34
CA LEU A 37 12.20 -13.34 -0.89
C LEU A 37 10.85 -12.72 -0.48
N LEU A 38 10.24 -11.92 -1.35
CA LEU A 38 8.91 -11.35 -1.16
C LEU A 38 7.76 -12.34 -1.43
N GLY A 39 8.07 -13.61 -1.71
CA GLY A 39 7.08 -14.64 -2.00
C GLY A 39 6.55 -14.62 -3.42
N SER A 40 7.33 -14.10 -4.37
CA SER A 40 6.98 -14.05 -5.80
C SER A 40 5.65 -13.34 -6.10
N PRO A 41 5.46 -12.10 -5.63
CA PRO A 41 4.22 -11.35 -5.84
C PRO A 41 3.99 -11.10 -7.35
N ASN A 42 2.75 -11.25 -7.81
CA ASN A 42 2.32 -10.77 -9.13
C ASN A 42 2.03 -9.26 -9.14
N GLY A 43 1.92 -8.65 -7.96
CA GLY A 43 1.78 -7.20 -7.77
C GLY A 43 0.35 -6.67 -7.78
N TYR A 44 -0.65 -7.56 -7.75
CA TYR A 44 -2.07 -7.21 -7.64
C TYR A 44 -2.61 -7.55 -6.26
N SER A 45 -3.04 -6.53 -5.49
CA SER A 45 -3.38 -6.62 -4.06
C SER A 45 -4.39 -7.71 -3.70
N PHE A 46 -5.46 -7.86 -4.49
CA PHE A 46 -6.54 -8.81 -4.22
C PHE A 46 -6.32 -10.19 -4.84
N ALA A 47 -5.47 -10.31 -5.86
CA ALA A 47 -5.18 -11.59 -6.51
C ALA A 47 -4.08 -12.38 -5.78
N ASP A 48 -3.23 -11.71 -5.00
CA ASP A 48 -2.02 -12.28 -4.40
C ASP A 48 -2.17 -12.69 -2.92
N MET A 49 -3.39 -12.92 -2.41
CA MET A 49 -3.65 -13.41 -1.02
C MET A 49 -2.88 -12.65 0.09
N GLY A 50 -2.64 -11.35 -0.08
CA GLY A 50 -1.91 -10.53 0.90
C GLY A 50 -0.40 -10.43 0.70
N LEU A 51 0.22 -11.07 -0.30
CA LEU A 51 1.66 -10.87 -0.61
C LEU A 51 1.98 -9.42 -1.01
N SER A 52 1.01 -8.72 -1.60
CA SER A 52 1.12 -7.29 -1.88
C SER A 52 1.28 -6.42 -0.63
N SER A 53 0.86 -6.91 0.55
CA SER A 53 1.10 -6.23 1.84
C SER A 53 2.57 -6.37 2.29
N GLY A 54 3.21 -7.50 1.98
CA GLY A 54 4.64 -7.73 2.19
C GLY A 54 5.47 -6.81 1.30
N THR A 55 5.15 -6.77 0.00
CA THR A 55 5.77 -5.84 -0.96
C THR A 55 5.57 -4.39 -0.54
N PHE A 56 4.36 -4.01 -0.12
CA PHE A 56 4.07 -2.67 0.38
C PHE A 56 4.94 -2.29 1.59
N SER A 57 5.03 -3.19 2.58
CA SER A 57 5.85 -2.97 3.79
C SER A 57 7.33 -2.86 3.45
N TRP A 58 7.81 -3.71 2.55
CA TRP A 58 9.20 -3.70 2.08
C TRP A 58 9.54 -2.44 1.26
N ILE A 59 8.62 -1.96 0.42
CA ILE A 59 8.74 -0.68 -0.29
C ILE A 59 8.81 0.48 0.71
N LEU A 60 7.94 0.50 1.73
CA LEU A 60 7.97 1.52 2.78
C LEU A 60 9.28 1.52 3.58
N ALA A 61 9.86 0.34 3.80
CA ALA A 61 11.18 0.17 4.39
C ALA A 61 12.34 0.52 3.44
N GLN A 62 12.02 0.91 2.19
CA GLN A 62 12.98 1.24 1.14
C GLN A 62 13.94 0.10 0.77
N GLY A 63 13.51 -1.15 0.93
CA GLY A 63 14.35 -2.33 0.63
C GLY A 63 14.86 -2.36 -0.81
N TYR A 64 14.11 -1.77 -1.76
CA TYR A 64 14.50 -1.66 -3.17
C TYR A 64 15.81 -0.89 -3.41
N LYS A 65 16.26 -0.08 -2.46
CA LYS A 65 17.54 0.66 -2.56
C LYS A 65 18.76 -0.24 -2.50
N GLN A 66 18.61 -1.46 -1.97
CA GLN A 66 19.68 -2.45 -1.90
C GLN A 66 19.81 -3.25 -3.21
N SER A 67 18.89 -3.05 -4.16
CA SER A 67 18.93 -3.72 -5.45
C SER A 67 20.14 -3.24 -6.27
N PRO A 68 20.85 -4.12 -6.98
CA PRO A 68 21.95 -3.74 -7.86
C PRO A 68 21.46 -3.07 -9.17
N SER A 69 20.16 -3.15 -9.48
CA SER A 69 19.59 -2.58 -10.71
C SER A 69 19.06 -1.16 -10.50
N GLU A 70 19.59 -0.20 -11.27
CA GLU A 70 19.09 1.18 -11.29
C GLU A 70 17.61 1.27 -11.71
N GLU A 71 17.14 0.35 -12.56
CA GLU A 71 15.75 0.32 -13.03
C GLU A 71 14.79 -0.07 -11.90
N VAL A 72 15.20 -1.02 -11.05
CA VAL A 72 14.46 -1.40 -9.84
C VAL A 72 14.43 -0.24 -8.85
N ILE A 73 15.55 0.47 -8.67
CA ILE A 73 15.61 1.63 -7.77
C ILE A 73 14.71 2.77 -8.26
N ALA A 74 14.74 3.08 -9.56
CA ALA A 74 13.94 4.14 -10.16
C ALA A 74 12.44 3.85 -10.03
N GLU A 75 12.02 2.61 -10.33
CA GLU A 75 10.62 2.23 -10.20
C GLU A 75 10.20 2.08 -8.73
N GLY A 76 11.10 1.62 -7.86
CA GLY A 76 10.92 1.57 -6.42
C GLY A 76 10.65 2.94 -5.82
N ASN A 77 11.31 3.99 -6.29
CA ASN A 77 11.03 5.36 -5.85
C ASN A 77 9.62 5.85 -6.25
N LYS A 78 9.10 5.44 -7.41
CA LYS A 78 7.70 5.74 -7.80
C LYS A 78 6.73 4.95 -6.94
N ALA A 79 7.00 3.67 -6.75
CA ALA A 79 6.22 2.77 -5.91
C ALA A 79 6.18 3.27 -4.46
N PHE A 80 7.28 3.82 -3.95
CA PHE A 80 7.39 4.41 -2.61
C PHE A 80 6.46 5.61 -2.42
N LYS A 81 6.39 6.52 -3.40
CA LYS A 81 5.45 7.66 -3.36
C LYS A 81 3.99 7.18 -3.30
N LYS A 82 3.66 6.18 -4.10
CA LYS A 82 2.33 5.55 -4.10
C LYS A 82 2.05 4.85 -2.77
N ALA A 83 3.05 4.16 -2.20
CA ALA A 83 2.93 3.48 -0.93
C ALA A 83 2.72 4.47 0.24
N LEU A 84 3.42 5.61 0.22
CA LEU A 84 3.19 6.70 1.18
C LEU A 84 1.78 7.26 1.08
N PHE A 85 1.30 7.52 -0.13
CA PHE A 85 -0.07 7.97 -0.35
C PHE A 85 -1.07 6.97 0.25
N ALA A 86 -0.93 5.67 -0.03
CA ALA A 86 -1.79 4.65 0.53
C ALA A 86 -1.71 4.59 2.07
N LYS A 87 -0.52 4.69 2.66
CA LYS A 87 -0.33 4.75 4.13
C LYS A 87 -1.08 5.91 4.75
N TYR A 88 -0.97 7.11 4.19
CA TYR A 88 -1.66 8.29 4.72
C TYR A 88 -3.17 8.25 4.46
N ALA A 89 -3.61 7.75 3.31
CA ALA A 89 -5.03 7.59 3.01
C ALA A 89 -5.71 6.59 3.96
N LEU A 90 -5.09 5.42 4.18
CA LEU A 90 -5.57 4.43 5.15
C LEU A 90 -5.57 4.98 6.58
N GLY A 91 -4.47 5.62 6.99
CA GLY A 91 -4.34 6.19 8.34
C GLY A 91 -5.36 7.30 8.63
N SER A 92 -5.52 8.25 7.71
CA SER A 92 -6.51 9.33 7.83
C SER A 92 -7.95 8.80 7.73
N GLY A 93 -8.20 7.83 6.87
CA GLY A 93 -9.49 7.14 6.78
C GLY A 93 -9.88 6.48 8.11
N CYS A 94 -8.96 5.74 8.73
CA CYS A 94 -9.17 5.17 10.07
C CYS A 94 -9.45 6.25 11.12
N ALA A 95 -8.69 7.35 11.14
CA ALA A 95 -8.92 8.44 12.08
C ALA A 95 -10.33 9.05 11.94
N PHE A 96 -10.78 9.31 10.69
CA PHE A 96 -12.12 9.81 10.44
C PHE A 96 -13.22 8.81 10.83
N LEU A 97 -12.98 7.51 10.65
CA LEU A 97 -13.91 6.48 11.11
C LEU A 97 -14.03 6.48 12.63
N CYS A 98 -12.92 6.48 13.37
CA CYS A 98 -12.93 6.50 14.83
C CYS A 98 -13.64 7.75 15.39
N VAL A 99 -13.31 8.93 14.87
CA VAL A 99 -13.95 10.19 15.29
C VAL A 99 -15.42 10.23 14.90
N GLY A 100 -15.74 9.86 13.65
CA GLY A 100 -17.11 9.83 13.15
C GLY A 100 -17.99 8.84 13.90
N PHE A 101 -17.44 7.69 14.32
CA PHE A 101 -18.12 6.68 15.12
C PHE A 101 -18.40 7.18 16.54
N GLY A 102 -17.39 7.77 17.21
CA GLY A 102 -17.55 8.35 18.54
C GLY A 102 -18.62 9.46 18.57
N LEU A 103 -18.63 10.35 17.58
CA LEU A 103 -19.65 11.38 17.44
C LEU A 103 -21.04 10.80 17.17
N ALA A 104 -21.14 9.76 16.33
CA ALA A 104 -22.41 9.11 16.05
C ALA A 104 -23.02 8.47 17.30
N LEU A 105 -22.21 7.77 18.09
CA LEU A 105 -22.62 7.21 19.37
C LEU A 105 -23.07 8.29 20.36
N ALA A 106 -22.31 9.38 20.48
CA ALA A 106 -22.65 10.49 21.39
C ALA A 106 -23.93 11.23 20.97
N SER A 107 -24.24 11.30 19.68
CA SER A 107 -25.48 11.92 19.17
C SER A 107 -26.71 11.00 19.24
N ALA A 108 -26.50 9.70 19.45
CA ALA A 108 -27.57 8.70 19.53
C ALA A 108 -27.94 8.34 20.97
N ALA A 109 -27.17 8.81 21.96
CA ALA A 109 -27.42 8.72 23.39
C ALA A 109 -28.14 9.99 23.88
#